data_AF-A0A6J4VEP0-F1
#
_entry.id   AF-A0A6J4VEP0-F1
#
_cell.length_a   1.000
_cell.length_b   1.000
_cell.length_c   1.000
_cell.angle_alpha   90.00
_cell.angle_beta   90.00
_cell.angle_gamma   90.00
#
_symmetry.space_group_name_H-M   'P 1'
#
loop_
_entity.id
_entity.type
_entity.pdbx_description
1 polymer ?
#
loop_
_entity_poly.entity_id
_entity_poly.type
_entity_poly.pdbx_seq_one_letter_code
_entity_poly.pdbx_strand_id
1 'polypeptide(L)' 'YERHLDPTFQTVGKTNTQTIERKHLTLRTRIKRLARKTICFSKSIWMHDIVIGLFINRYEFGLNV' A
#
# COMPACT_ATOMS: atom_id res chain seq x y z
N TYR A 1 -12.67 -13.58 -10.13
CA TYR A 1 -11.96 -12.30 -10.04
C TYR A 1 -12.49 -11.39 -11.12
N GLU A 2 -13.23 -10.35 -10.75
CA GLU A 2 -13.66 -9.33 -11.71
C GLU A 2 -12.45 -8.51 -12.16
N ARG A 3 -12.33 -8.31 -13.48
CA ARG A 3 -11.28 -7.46 -14.07
C ARG A 3 -11.81 -6.04 -14.11
N HIS A 4 -11.39 -5.22 -13.16
CA HIS A 4 -11.77 -3.80 -13.07
C HIS A 4 -10.93 -2.88 -13.98
N LEU A 5 -10.04 -3.43 -14.80
CA LEU A 5 -9.16 -2.68 -15.68
C LEU A 5 -9.44 -3.03 -17.13
N ASP A 6 -9.53 -2.01 -17.98
CA ASP A 6 -9.75 -2.18 -19.41
C ASP A 6 -8.58 -2.97 -20.03
N PRO A 7 -8.85 -3.99 -20.87
CA PRO A 7 -7.83 -4.86 -21.44
C PRO A 7 -6.77 -4.12 -22.27
N THR A 8 -7.04 -2.91 -22.73
CA THR A 8 -6.05 -2.07 -23.44
C THR A 8 -4.88 -1.61 -22.56
N PHE A 9 -5.09 -1.44 -21.25
CA PHE A 9 -4.03 -1.06 -20.30
C PHE A 9 -3.34 -2.25 -19.64
N GLN A 10 -3.85 -3.47 -19.86
CA GLN A 10 -3.35 -4.66 -19.19
C GLN A 10 -2.36 -5.41 -20.09
N THR A 11 -1.07 -5.19 -19.85
CA THR A 11 -0.02 -6.03 -20.45
C THR A 11 0.03 -7.37 -19.71
N VAL A 12 -0.63 -8.39 -20.26
CA VAL A 12 -0.61 -9.76 -19.71
C VAL A 12 0.69 -10.45 -20.13
N GLY A 13 1.61 -10.67 -19.18
CA GLY A 13 2.89 -11.34 -19.42
C GLY A 13 3.67 -11.64 -18.13
N LYS A 14 4.75 -12.42 -18.23
CA LYS A 14 5.69 -12.72 -17.11
C LYS A 14 6.72 -11.62 -16.87
N THR A 15 6.79 -10.64 -17.75
CA THR A 15 7.68 -9.49 -17.65
C THR A 15 7.30 -8.66 -16.42
N ASN A 16 8.28 -8.36 -15.56
CA ASN A 16 8.14 -7.53 -14.34
C ASN A 16 7.30 -8.10 -13.19
N THR A 17 6.87 -9.37 -13.24
CA THR A 17 6.13 -10.00 -12.13
C THR A 17 6.90 -9.97 -10.81
N GLN A 18 8.21 -10.27 -10.85
CA GLN A 18 9.09 -10.17 -9.67
C GLN A 18 9.13 -8.76 -9.06
N THR A 19 9.07 -7.71 -9.89
CA THR A 19 9.06 -6.32 -9.43
C THR A 19 7.77 -6.00 -8.68
N ILE A 20 6.64 -6.46 -9.20
CA ILE A 20 5.32 -6.29 -8.57
C ILE A 20 5.26 -7.05 -7.24
N GLU A 21 5.72 -8.31 -7.22
CA GLU A 21 5.81 -9.11 -6.00
C GLU A 21 6.68 -8.46 -4.92
N ARG A 22 7.86 -7.93 -5.30
CA ARG A 22 8.73 -7.19 -4.37
C ARG A 22 8.08 -5.91 -3.85
N LYS A 23 7.36 -5.16 -4.70
CA LYS A 23 6.59 -3.98 -4.27
C LYS A 23 5.52 -4.36 -3.24
N HIS A 24 4.76 -5.43 -3.48
CA HIS A 24 3.76 -5.89 -2.50
C HIS A 24 4.38 -6.41 -1.20
N LEU A 25 5.51 -7.13 -1.27
CA LEU A 25 6.23 -7.60 -0.08
C LEU A 25 6.74 -6.43 0.77
N THR A 26 7.35 -5.43 0.12
CA THR A 26 7.83 -4.23 0.82
C THR A 26 6.65 -3.46 1.43
N LEU A 27 5.55 -3.23 0.70
CA LEU A 27 4.35 -2.59 1.24
C LEU A 27 3.82 -3.32 2.49
N ARG A 28 3.65 -4.65 2.42
CA ARG A 28 3.17 -5.47 3.55
C ARG A 28 4.07 -5.35 4.78
N THR A 29 5.40 -5.37 4.61
CA THR A 29 6.34 -5.23 5.73
C THR A 29 6.30 -3.83 6.35
N ARG A 30 6.07 -2.78 5.55
CA ARG A 30 5.92 -1.42 6.05
C ARG A 30 4.62 -1.24 6.83
N ILE A 31 3.49 -1.75 6.32
CA ILE A 31 2.21 -1.71 7.03
C ILE A 31 2.31 -2.45 8.37
N LYS A 32 2.92 -3.64 8.40
CA LYS A 32 3.13 -4.39 9.66
C LYS A 32 3.98 -3.60 10.67
N ARG A 33 4.97 -2.84 10.20
CA ARG A 33 5.80 -1.99 11.06
C ARG A 33 5.07 -0.74 11.53
N LEU A 34 4.29 -0.10 10.66
CA LEU A 34 3.40 1.01 11.01
C LEU A 34 2.43 0.56 12.12
N ALA A 35 1.85 -0.63 11.93
CA ALA A 35 1.01 -1.30 12.90
C ALA A 35 1.69 -1.37 14.27
N ARG A 36 2.85 -2.02 14.35
CA ARG A 36 3.60 -2.20 15.61
C ARG A 36 4.08 -0.90 16.25
N LYS A 37 4.52 0.09 15.47
CA LYS A 37 5.14 1.31 16.02
C LYS A 37 4.16 2.41 16.39
N THR A 38 3.04 2.52 15.67
CA THR A 38 2.22 3.74 15.72
C THR A 38 0.79 3.45 16.17
N ILE A 39 0.15 2.47 15.55
CA ILE A 39 -1.28 2.23 15.76
C ILE A 39 -1.60 1.11 16.76
N CYS A 40 -0.62 0.25 17.11
CA CYS A 40 -0.82 -0.92 17.97
C CYS A 40 -1.43 -0.61 19.34
N PHE A 41 -1.15 0.56 19.91
CA PHE A 41 -1.60 0.95 21.25
C PHE A 41 -2.69 2.04 21.24
N SER A 42 -3.03 2.58 20.06
CA SER A 42 -4.04 3.65 19.96
C SER A 42 -5.45 3.06 19.94
N LYS A 43 -6.34 3.54 20.81
CA LYS A 43 -7.77 3.17 20.84
C LYS A 43 -8.63 3.94 19.83
N SER A 44 -8.13 5.04 19.25
CA SER A 44 -8.93 5.92 18.40
C SER A 44 -8.82 5.51 16.93
N ILE A 45 -9.89 4.94 16.36
CA ILE A 45 -9.96 4.55 14.95
C ILE A 45 -9.66 5.74 14.00
N TRP A 46 -10.15 6.93 14.36
CA TRP A 46 -9.94 8.17 13.61
C TRP A 46 -8.44 8.51 13.44
N MET A 47 -7.64 8.30 14.49
CA MET A 47 -6.19 8.49 14.42
C MET A 47 -5.53 7.46 13.49
N HIS A 48 -6.05 6.22 13.46
CA HIS A 48 -5.51 5.19 12.57
C HIS A 48 -5.77 5.56 11.12
N ASP A 49 -6.98 6.00 10.78
CA ASP A 49 -7.37 6.37 9.43
C ASP A 49 -6.50 7.52 8.89
N ILE A 50 -6.27 8.56 9.71
CA ILE A 50 -5.39 9.69 9.34
C ILE A 50 -3.95 9.22 9.12
N VAL A 51 -3.40 8.41 10.03
CA VAL A 51 -2.02 7.92 9.93
C VAL A 51 -1.84 6.99 8.72
N ILE A 52 -2.83 6.14 8.42
CA ILE A 52 -2.82 5.28 7.24
C ILE A 52 -2.89 6.12 5.96
N GLY A 53 -3.79 7.11 5.91
CA GLY A 53 -3.89 8.04 4.78
C GLY A 53 -2.58 8.80 4.53
N LEU A 54 -1.98 9.36 5.58
CA LEU A 54 -0.69 10.06 5.48
C LEU A 54 0.44 9.12 5.04
N PHE A 55 0.45 7.90 5.57
CA PHE A 55 1.44 6.88 5.20
C PHE A 55 1.36 6.52 3.71
N ILE A 56 0.16 6.28 3.18
CA ILE A 56 -0.04 5.93 1.77
C ILE A 56 0.33 7.12 0.88
N ASN A 57 -0.14 8.33 1.21
CA ASN A 57 0.16 9.55 0.45
C ASN A 57 1.66 9.80 0.33
N ARG A 58 2.40 9.63 1.44
CA ARG A 58 3.85 9.83 1.45
C ARG A 58 4.63 8.75 0.71
N TYR A 59 4.25 7.48 0.86
CA TYR A 59 5.08 6.36 0.41
C TYR A 59 4.71 5.79 -0.96
N GLU A 60 3.43 5.85 -1.34
CA GLU A 60 2.98 5.38 -2.65
C GLU A 60 2.83 6.54 -3.65
N PHE A 61 2.35 7.71 -3.20
CA PHE A 61 2.09 8.84 -4.08
C PHE A 61 3.17 9.94 -4.03
N GLY A 62 4.12 9.87 -3.09
CA GLY A 62 5.17 10.87 -2.94
C GLY A 62 4.65 12.28 -2.59
N LEU A 63 3.37 12.38 -2.20
CA LEU A 63 2.74 13.63 -1.83
C LEU A 63 3.13 13.95 -0.39
N ASN A 64 3.84 15.06 -0.22
CA ASN A 64 4.11 15.63 1.09
C ASN A 64 2.89 16.48 1.45
N VAL A 65 2.00 15.91 2.27
CA VAL A 65 0.87 16.63 2.88
C VAL A 65 1.38 17.38 4.11
#